data_AF-A0A5W0I285-F1
#
_entry.id   AF-A0A5W0I285-F1
#
_cell.length_a   1.000
_cell.length_b   1.000
_cell.length_c   1.000
_cell.angle_alpha   90.00
_cell.angle_beta   90.00
_cell.angle_gamma   90.00
#
_symmetry.space_group_name_H-M   'P 1'
#
loop_
_entity.id
_entity.type
_entity.pdbx_description
1 polymer ?
#
loop_
_entity_poly.entity_id
_entity_poly.type
_entity_poly.pdbx_seq_one_letter_code
_entity_poly.pdbx_strand_id
1 'polypeptide(L)'
;MQHSIKDLWLYPFPEIDVVHTQEPLLPEPELTTPGRCICCRQNVRHRFRLDDSWPLRQLTDTISDTRVRLNKATEHLDKLKKRGEPVATGEKEKYNTAVKAAERALEQARLSARRLSLRHVQKAEITSTESLSEKEQELFHEDGPPYSLCAFCHAWHSLNGYAAAQGVMVWLPDLHPSTVVALNRRSLQEVFSNDKFRVRRGREALSAL
;
A
#
# COMPACT_ATOMS: atom_id res chain seq x y z
N MET A 1 22.32 20.85 -11.39
CA MET A 1 22.85 19.70 -12.15
C MET A 1 21.90 18.54 -11.93
N GLN A 2 21.33 17.96 -12.98
CA GLN A 2 20.61 16.69 -12.86
C GLN A 2 21.66 15.64 -12.51
N HIS A 3 21.64 15.13 -11.28
CA HIS A 3 22.43 13.94 -10.95
C HIS A 3 21.90 12.80 -11.82
N SER A 4 22.81 12.09 -12.47
CA SER A 4 22.47 10.83 -13.13
C SER A 4 21.83 9.92 -12.08
N ILE A 5 20.74 9.24 -12.41
CA ILE A 5 20.08 8.33 -11.46
C ILE A 5 21.09 7.34 -10.89
N LYS A 6 22.07 6.89 -11.70
CA LYS A 6 23.20 6.05 -11.31
C LYS A 6 23.96 6.56 -10.08
N ASP A 7 24.07 7.87 -9.91
CA ASP A 7 24.82 8.50 -8.80
C ASP A 7 24.04 8.49 -7.47
N LEU A 8 22.72 8.24 -7.53
CA LEU A 8 21.81 8.24 -6.38
C LEU A 8 21.47 6.83 -5.88
N TRP A 9 21.87 5.79 -6.61
CA TRP A 9 21.78 4.42 -6.12
C TRP A 9 22.86 4.17 -5.08
N LEU A 10 22.50 3.42 -4.01
CA LEU A 10 23.44 3.04 -2.95
C LEU A 10 24.62 2.21 -3.47
N TYR A 11 24.47 1.60 -4.65
CA TYR A 11 25.47 0.78 -5.34
C TYR A 11 25.37 1.04 -6.86
N PRO A 12 26.49 0.93 -7.62
CA PRO A 12 26.45 0.96 -9.07
C PRO A 12 25.46 -0.08 -9.61
N PHE A 13 24.87 0.20 -10.78
CA PHE A 13 24.01 -0.81 -11.42
C PHE A 13 24.82 -2.09 -11.64
N PRO A 14 24.30 -3.24 -11.18
CA PRO A 14 25.00 -4.50 -11.35
C PRO A 14 25.14 -4.81 -12.84
N GLU A 15 26.27 -5.42 -13.21
CA GLU A 15 26.36 -6.13 -14.47
C GLU A 15 25.35 -7.29 -14.42
N ILE A 16 24.54 -7.43 -15.47
CA ILE A 16 23.36 -8.29 -15.49
C ILE A 16 23.82 -9.74 -15.58
N ASP A 17 24.14 -10.37 -14.44
CA ASP A 17 24.58 -11.77 -14.44
C ASP A 17 23.40 -12.77 -14.32
N VAL A 18 22.26 -12.36 -13.76
CA VAL A 18 21.10 -13.25 -13.59
C VAL A 18 19.80 -12.47 -13.77
N VAL A 19 19.20 -12.54 -14.96
CA VAL A 19 17.78 -12.19 -15.10
C VAL A 19 17.00 -13.38 -14.52
N HIS A 20 16.37 -13.21 -13.37
CA HIS A 20 15.53 -14.23 -12.73
C HIS A 20 14.23 -14.51 -13.52
N THR A 21 14.13 -14.01 -14.76
CA THR A 21 12.96 -14.07 -15.63
C THR A 21 13.44 -14.27 -17.08
N GLN A 22 12.61 -14.89 -17.93
CA GLN A 22 12.84 -14.93 -19.38
C GLN A 22 12.37 -13.65 -20.10
N GLU A 23 11.74 -12.73 -19.37
CA GLU A 23 11.28 -11.45 -19.91
C GLU A 23 12.47 -10.50 -20.12
N PRO A 24 12.39 -9.61 -21.11
CA PRO A 24 13.43 -8.60 -21.32
C PRO A 24 13.57 -7.71 -20.09
N LEU A 25 14.79 -7.25 -19.87
CA LEU A 25 15.08 -6.27 -18.83
C LEU A 25 14.28 -4.99 -19.11
N LEU A 26 13.61 -4.48 -18.09
CA LEU A 26 12.92 -3.19 -18.17
C LEU A 26 13.92 -2.04 -18.24
N PRO A 27 13.55 -0.89 -18.84
CA PRO A 27 14.41 0.30 -18.87
C PRO A 27 14.77 0.79 -17.47
N GLU A 28 15.81 1.63 -17.39
CA GLU A 28 16.26 2.23 -16.13
C GLU A 28 15.07 2.99 -15.50
N PRO A 29 14.74 2.73 -14.23
CA PRO A 29 13.54 3.30 -13.63
C PRO A 29 13.70 4.81 -13.45
N GLU A 30 12.68 5.57 -13.86
CA GLU A 30 12.69 7.02 -13.72
C GLU A 30 12.49 7.45 -12.26
N LEU A 31 13.32 8.40 -11.81
CA LEU A 31 13.19 8.98 -10.48
C LEU A 31 12.03 9.98 -10.45
N THR A 32 11.19 9.86 -9.44
CA THR A 32 10.06 10.75 -9.16
C THR A 32 10.33 11.58 -7.91
N THR A 33 9.46 12.55 -7.63
CA THR A 33 9.58 13.43 -6.46
C THR A 33 9.56 12.64 -5.14
N PRO A 34 10.20 13.13 -4.06
CA PRO A 34 10.05 12.56 -2.73
C PRO A 34 8.58 12.45 -2.31
N GLY A 35 8.26 11.44 -1.49
CA GLY A 35 6.90 11.29 -1.00
C GLY A 35 6.60 9.87 -0.53
N ARG A 36 5.31 9.56 -0.44
CA ARG A 36 4.83 8.27 0.04
C ARG A 36 4.93 7.22 -1.07
N CYS A 37 5.44 6.04 -0.75
CA CYS A 37 5.40 4.87 -1.62
C CYS A 37 3.98 4.32 -1.68
N ILE A 38 3.42 4.13 -2.89
CA ILE A 38 2.06 3.59 -3.03
C ILE A 38 1.95 2.18 -2.46
N CYS A 39 2.94 1.29 -2.65
CA CYS A 39 2.84 -0.08 -2.13
C CYS A 39 2.88 -0.14 -0.57
N CYS A 40 3.97 0.32 0.04
CA CYS A 40 4.22 0.13 1.48
C CYS A 40 3.86 1.33 2.37
N ARG A 41 3.33 2.42 1.82
CA ARG A 41 2.93 3.65 2.54
C ARG A 41 4.03 4.39 3.31
N GLN A 42 5.28 4.01 3.16
CA GLN A 42 6.40 4.74 3.79
C GLN A 42 6.76 5.98 3.00
N ASN A 43 7.07 7.08 3.72
CA ASN A 43 7.65 8.27 3.12
C ASN A 43 9.12 8.03 2.82
N VAL A 44 9.54 8.27 1.58
CA VAL A 44 10.91 8.05 1.11
C VAL A 44 11.39 9.25 0.30
N ARG A 45 12.70 9.49 0.33
CA ARG A 45 13.35 10.56 -0.43
C ARG A 45 13.45 10.22 -1.93
N HIS A 46 13.63 8.95 -2.25
CA HIS A 46 13.75 8.46 -3.62
C HIS A 46 12.57 7.55 -3.92
N ARG A 47 11.80 7.91 -4.94
CA ARG A 47 10.72 7.10 -5.51
C ARG A 47 11.00 6.86 -6.98
N PHE A 48 10.58 5.70 -7.47
CA PHE A 48 10.79 5.23 -8.82
C PHE A 48 9.43 5.05 -9.48
N ARG A 49 9.32 5.55 -10.70
CA ARG A 49 8.15 5.42 -11.55
C ARG A 49 8.04 3.97 -12.02
N LEU A 50 6.85 3.40 -11.91
CA LEU A 50 6.49 2.14 -12.52
C LEU A 50 5.17 2.31 -13.26
N ASP A 51 5.21 2.22 -14.58
CA ASP A 51 4.03 2.45 -15.42
C ASP A 51 3.01 1.33 -15.32
N ASP A 52 3.47 0.11 -15.03
CA ASP A 52 2.60 -1.04 -14.96
C ASP A 52 2.98 -2.01 -13.84
N SER A 53 1.96 -2.43 -13.11
CA SER A 53 2.01 -3.51 -12.13
C SER A 53 0.59 -4.03 -11.93
N TRP A 54 0.35 -5.28 -12.31
CA TRP A 54 -0.96 -5.92 -12.15
C TRP A 54 -1.47 -5.92 -10.69
N PRO A 55 -0.65 -6.26 -9.68
CA PRO A 55 -1.07 -6.17 -8.27
C PRO A 55 -1.45 -4.75 -7.84
N LEU A 56 -0.76 -3.72 -8.35
CA LEU A 56 -1.09 -2.33 -8.03
C LEU A 56 -2.35 -1.85 -8.75
N ARG A 57 -2.59 -2.31 -9.98
CA ARG A 57 -3.85 -2.07 -10.70
C ARG A 57 -5.03 -2.65 -9.93
N GLN A 58 -4.93 -3.90 -9.50
CA GLN A 58 -5.95 -4.54 -8.68
C GLN A 58 -6.20 -3.80 -7.36
N LEU A 59 -5.15 -3.27 -6.74
CA LEU A 59 -5.26 -2.44 -5.54
C LEU A 59 -6.02 -1.13 -5.83
N THR A 60 -5.67 -0.41 -6.89
CA THR A 60 -6.34 0.85 -7.26
C THR A 60 -7.80 0.62 -7.63
N ASP A 61 -8.11 -0.47 -8.33
CA ASP A 61 -9.49 -0.86 -8.67
C ASP A 61 -10.29 -1.17 -7.40
N THR A 62 -9.69 -1.94 -6.47
CA THR A 62 -10.33 -2.26 -5.18
C THR A 62 -10.59 -1.00 -4.35
N ILE A 63 -9.67 -0.03 -4.35
CA ILE A 63 -9.85 1.28 -3.69
C ILE A 63 -11.01 2.04 -4.34
N SER A 64 -11.04 2.12 -5.67
CA SER A 64 -12.10 2.79 -6.43
C SER A 64 -13.47 2.19 -6.14
N ASP A 65 -13.59 0.86 -6.23
CA ASP A 65 -14.83 0.13 -5.94
C ASP A 65 -15.30 0.34 -4.51
N THR A 66 -14.37 0.28 -3.55
CA THR A 66 -14.70 0.49 -2.14
C THR A 66 -15.16 1.92 -1.89
N ARG A 67 -14.59 2.91 -2.60
CA ARG A 67 -15.03 4.31 -2.52
C ARG A 67 -16.45 4.47 -3.04
N VAL A 68 -16.77 3.86 -4.19
CA VAL A 68 -18.14 3.87 -4.74
C VAL A 68 -19.12 3.23 -3.76
N ARG A 69 -18.76 2.10 -3.13
CA ARG A 69 -19.61 1.44 -2.12
C ARG A 69 -19.81 2.31 -0.89
N LEU A 70 -18.75 2.95 -0.38
CA LEU A 70 -18.82 3.84 0.78
C LEU A 70 -19.73 5.04 0.51
N ASN A 71 -19.59 5.68 -0.66
CA ASN A 71 -20.42 6.82 -1.05
C ASN A 71 -21.90 6.39 -1.18
N LYS A 72 -22.17 5.27 -1.88
CA LYS A 72 -23.54 4.74 -2.01
C LYS A 72 -24.18 4.41 -0.67
N ALA A 73 -23.44 3.79 0.26
CA ALA A 73 -23.95 3.46 1.58
C ALA A 73 -24.25 4.71 2.41
N THR A 74 -23.37 5.73 2.33
CA THR A 74 -23.56 7.01 3.01
C THR A 74 -24.79 7.73 2.47
N GLU A 75 -24.90 7.89 1.15
CA GLU A 75 -26.06 8.51 0.52
C GLU A 75 -27.36 7.77 0.81
N HIS A 76 -27.34 6.43 0.83
CA HIS A 76 -28.51 5.63 1.09
C HIS A 76 -29.03 5.88 2.52
N LEU A 77 -28.14 5.89 3.50
CA LEU A 77 -28.49 6.17 4.89
C LEU A 77 -29.02 7.61 5.04
N ASP A 78 -28.37 8.59 4.42
CA ASP A 78 -28.80 9.99 4.47
C ASP A 78 -30.18 10.18 3.83
N LYS A 79 -30.44 9.54 2.69
CA LYS A 79 -31.75 9.57 2.01
C LYS A 79 -32.83 8.94 2.89
N LEU A 80 -32.54 7.85 3.59
CA LEU A 80 -33.49 7.23 4.53
C LEU A 80 -33.78 8.14 5.72
N LYS A 81 -32.74 8.69 6.36
CA LYS A 81 -32.91 9.59 7.52
C LYS A 81 -33.64 10.88 7.16
N LYS A 82 -33.40 11.44 5.97
CA LYS A 82 -34.10 12.65 5.48
C LYS A 82 -35.58 12.45 5.22
N ARG A 83 -36.04 11.23 4.90
CA ARG A 83 -37.47 10.94 4.71
C ARG A 83 -38.28 11.04 6.01
N GLY A 84 -37.62 10.99 7.16
CA GLY A 84 -38.26 11.00 8.46
C GLY A 84 -38.90 9.67 8.83
N GLU A 85 -39.14 9.47 10.12
CA GLU A 85 -39.79 8.26 10.63
C GLU A 85 -41.30 8.28 10.32
N PRO A 86 -41.88 7.21 9.75
CA PRO A 86 -43.31 7.13 9.49
C PRO A 86 -44.15 7.10 10.77
N VAL A 87 -45.35 7.69 10.73
CA VAL A 87 -46.29 7.74 11.87
C VAL A 87 -46.99 6.39 12.10
N ALA A 88 -47.24 5.62 11.04
CA ALA A 88 -47.91 4.32 11.13
C ALA A 88 -46.99 3.24 11.73
N THR A 89 -47.48 2.48 12.71
CA THR A 89 -46.69 1.49 13.47
C THR A 89 -46.05 0.40 12.60
N GLY A 90 -46.79 -0.18 11.65
CA GLY A 90 -46.26 -1.20 10.73
C GLY A 90 -45.24 -0.65 9.72
N GLU A 91 -45.31 0.64 9.38
CA GLU A 91 -44.31 1.30 8.54
C GLU A 91 -43.07 1.70 9.33
N LYS A 92 -43.25 2.03 10.62
CA LYS A 92 -42.18 2.32 11.57
C LYS A 92 -41.23 1.14 11.77
N GLU A 93 -41.76 -0.08 11.91
CA GLU A 93 -40.93 -1.29 12.03
C GLU A 93 -40.12 -1.59 10.76
N LYS A 94 -40.73 -1.42 9.58
CA LYS A 94 -40.05 -1.56 8.29
C LYS A 94 -38.95 -0.51 8.12
N TYR A 95 -39.26 0.74 8.46
CA TYR A 95 -38.29 1.85 8.46
C TYR A 95 -37.10 1.55 9.38
N ASN A 96 -37.35 1.14 10.63
CA ASN A 96 -36.28 0.85 11.58
C ASN A 96 -35.41 -0.33 11.16
N THR A 97 -36.00 -1.36 10.54
CA THR A 97 -35.24 -2.47 9.95
C THR A 97 -34.36 -1.99 8.79
N ALA A 98 -34.90 -1.15 7.91
CA ALA A 98 -34.16 -0.59 6.78
C ALA A 98 -33.01 0.34 7.23
N VAL A 99 -33.23 1.19 8.24
CA VAL A 99 -32.19 2.05 8.82
C VAL A 99 -31.07 1.21 9.43
N LYS A 100 -31.40 0.20 10.25
CA LYS A 100 -30.39 -0.70 10.84
C LYS A 100 -29.57 -1.44 9.77
N ALA A 101 -30.20 -1.87 8.68
CA ALA A 101 -29.50 -2.50 7.57
C ALA A 101 -28.56 -1.53 6.85
N ALA A 102 -29.01 -0.29 6.60
CA ALA A 102 -28.21 0.75 5.98
C ALA A 102 -27.02 1.17 6.86
N GLU A 103 -27.20 1.25 8.18
CA GLU A 103 -26.13 1.53 9.14
C GLU A 103 -25.07 0.43 9.13
N ARG A 104 -25.47 -0.85 9.18
CA ARG A 104 -24.53 -1.98 9.06
C ARG A 104 -23.78 -1.99 7.74
N ALA A 105 -24.45 -1.68 6.63
CA ALA A 105 -23.80 -1.58 5.32
C ALA A 105 -22.75 -0.46 5.29
N LEU A 106 -23.04 0.69 5.91
CA LEU A 106 -22.11 1.80 6.04
C LEU A 106 -20.92 1.44 6.93
N GLU A 107 -21.14 0.78 8.07
CA GLU A 107 -20.08 0.29 8.96
C GLU A 107 -19.13 -0.67 8.24
N GLN A 108 -19.65 -1.62 7.47
CA GLN A 108 -18.86 -2.55 6.67
C GLN A 108 -18.06 -1.84 5.58
N ALA A 109 -18.66 -0.86 4.91
CA ALA A 109 -17.98 -0.06 3.89
C ALA A 109 -16.84 0.77 4.50
N ARG A 110 -17.07 1.40 5.66
CA ARG A 110 -16.07 2.16 6.41
C ARG A 110 -14.91 1.29 6.86
N LEU A 111 -15.19 0.11 7.42
CA LEU A 111 -14.17 -0.84 7.83
C LEU A 111 -13.31 -1.31 6.63
N SER A 112 -13.94 -1.56 5.50
CA SER A 112 -13.25 -1.96 4.26
C SER A 112 -12.34 -0.84 3.75
N ALA A 113 -12.85 0.39 3.69
CA ALA A 113 -12.05 1.56 3.30
C ALA A 113 -10.87 1.78 4.26
N ARG A 114 -11.11 1.69 5.58
CA ARG A 114 -10.07 1.83 6.60
C ARG A 114 -8.97 0.79 6.46
N ARG A 115 -9.33 -0.47 6.19
CA ARG A 115 -8.35 -1.55 5.94
C ARG A 115 -7.50 -1.28 4.71
N LEU A 116 -8.05 -0.67 3.66
CA LEU A 116 -7.28 -0.28 2.46
C LEU A 116 -6.34 0.89 2.75
N SER A 117 -6.81 1.90 3.48
CA SER A 117 -6.00 3.05 3.93
C SER A 117 -4.83 2.62 4.82
N LEU A 118 -5.10 1.72 5.77
CA LEU A 118 -4.16 1.22 6.76
C LEU A 118 -3.60 -0.16 6.41
N ARG A 119 -3.46 -0.50 5.13
CA ARG A 119 -2.95 -1.82 4.68
C ARG A 119 -1.55 -2.21 5.18
N HIS A 120 -0.83 -1.24 5.76
CA HIS A 120 0.48 -1.44 6.38
C HIS A 120 0.37 -1.90 7.85
N VAL A 121 -0.84 -1.85 8.42
CA VAL A 121 -1.18 -2.29 9.78
C VAL A 121 -1.84 -3.67 9.70
N GLN A 122 -1.68 -4.49 10.74
CA GLN A 122 -2.29 -5.81 10.77
C GLN A 122 -3.81 -5.70 10.74
N LYS A 123 -4.46 -6.51 9.89
CA LYS A 123 -5.92 -6.50 9.72
C LYS A 123 -6.69 -6.72 11.03
N ALA A 124 -6.12 -7.49 11.97
CA ALA A 124 -6.70 -7.77 13.28
C ALA A 124 -6.77 -6.54 14.19
N GLU A 125 -5.86 -5.58 14.02
CA GLU A 125 -5.84 -4.32 14.78
C GLU A 125 -6.87 -3.30 14.23
N ILE A 126 -7.38 -3.53 13.02
CA ILE A 126 -8.32 -2.63 12.33
C ILE A 126 -9.75 -3.13 12.52
N THR A 127 -10.40 -2.67 13.59
CA THR A 127 -11.75 -3.07 13.99
C THR A 127 -12.77 -1.93 13.96
N SER A 128 -12.33 -0.68 14.08
CA SER A 128 -13.25 0.48 14.14
C SER A 128 -14.04 0.66 12.83
N THR A 129 -15.35 0.89 12.98
CA THR A 129 -16.33 1.17 11.91
C THR A 129 -16.75 2.64 11.87
N GLU A 130 -16.12 3.49 12.70
CA GLU A 130 -16.35 4.94 12.71
C GLU A 130 -15.95 5.58 11.38
N SER A 131 -16.36 6.84 11.17
CA SER A 131 -15.91 7.63 10.02
C SER A 131 -14.39 7.63 9.89
N LEU A 132 -13.90 7.62 8.66
CA LEU A 132 -12.47 7.73 8.36
C LEU A 132 -11.95 9.08 8.85
N SER A 133 -10.82 9.08 9.56
CA SER A 133 -10.08 10.30 9.88
C SER A 133 -9.54 10.96 8.60
N GLU A 134 -9.19 12.24 8.65
CA GLU A 134 -8.63 12.97 7.49
C GLU A 134 -7.40 12.25 6.90
N LYS A 135 -6.50 11.78 7.76
CA LYS A 135 -5.32 11.00 7.33
C LYS A 135 -5.69 9.69 6.64
N GLU A 136 -6.73 8.99 7.12
CA GLU A 136 -7.23 7.77 6.49
C GLU A 136 -7.90 8.06 5.15
N GLN A 137 -8.59 9.20 5.02
CA GLN A 137 -9.18 9.65 3.77
C GLN A 137 -8.09 9.99 2.76
N GLU A 138 -7.09 10.79 3.12
CA GLU A 138 -5.92 11.06 2.28
C GLU A 138 -5.25 9.75 1.82
N LEU A 139 -5.09 8.79 2.73
CA LEU A 139 -4.56 7.47 2.40
C LEU A 139 -5.50 6.68 1.48
N PHE A 140 -6.79 6.92 1.53
CA PHE A 140 -7.78 6.25 0.68
C PHE A 140 -7.85 6.86 -0.73
N HIS A 141 -7.17 7.98 -0.96
CA HIS A 141 -6.95 8.55 -2.27
C HIS A 141 -5.63 8.03 -2.84
N GLU A 142 -5.75 7.18 -3.86
CA GLU A 142 -4.64 6.76 -4.71
C GLU A 142 -5.07 6.88 -6.15
N ASP A 143 -4.15 7.39 -6.96
CA ASP A 143 -4.32 7.48 -8.40
C ASP A 143 -3.89 6.16 -9.06
N GLY A 144 -4.37 5.95 -10.28
CA GLY A 144 -3.92 4.86 -11.14
C GLY A 144 -2.44 5.03 -11.54
N PRO A 145 -1.95 4.21 -12.49
CA PRO A 145 -0.61 4.39 -13.02
C PRO A 145 -0.42 5.82 -13.59
N PRO A 146 0.80 6.36 -13.53
CA PRO A 146 2.04 5.70 -13.10
C PRO A 146 2.21 5.62 -11.58
N TYR A 147 2.75 4.49 -11.12
CA TYR A 147 2.96 4.23 -9.70
C TYR A 147 4.30 4.78 -9.23
N SER A 148 4.32 5.46 -8.08
CA SER A 148 5.56 5.93 -7.44
C SER A 148 5.93 5.04 -6.25
N LEU A 149 6.99 4.24 -6.41
CA LEU A 149 7.40 3.21 -5.47
C LEU A 149 8.77 3.51 -4.84
N CYS A 150 9.01 3.08 -3.61
CA CYS A 150 10.38 3.03 -3.10
C CYS A 150 11.18 1.91 -3.80
N ALA A 151 12.51 1.96 -3.75
CA ALA A 151 13.41 0.95 -4.34
C ALA A 151 12.97 -0.51 -4.06
N PHE A 152 12.69 -0.86 -2.80
CA PHE A 152 12.28 -2.23 -2.44
C PHE A 152 10.97 -2.64 -3.12
N CYS A 153 9.90 -1.85 -2.96
CA CYS A 153 8.62 -2.16 -3.61
C CYS A 153 8.75 -2.16 -5.14
N HIS A 154 9.59 -1.30 -5.72
CA HIS A 154 9.85 -1.32 -7.16
C HIS A 154 10.45 -2.67 -7.58
N ALA A 155 11.50 -3.14 -6.90
CA ALA A 155 12.10 -4.45 -7.17
C ALA A 155 11.07 -5.60 -7.10
N TRP A 156 10.18 -5.55 -6.10
CA TRP A 156 9.14 -6.57 -5.93
C TRP A 156 8.05 -6.56 -7.03
N HIS A 157 7.70 -5.38 -7.55
CA HIS A 157 6.70 -5.26 -8.61
C HIS A 157 7.28 -5.37 -10.02
N SER A 158 8.62 -5.39 -10.14
CA SER A 158 9.36 -5.36 -11.40
C SER A 158 10.58 -6.28 -11.26
N LEU A 159 10.34 -7.59 -11.27
CA LEU A 159 11.37 -8.62 -11.05
C LEU A 159 12.38 -8.73 -12.21
N ASN A 160 11.99 -8.29 -13.40
CA ASN A 160 12.84 -8.06 -14.57
C ASN A 160 13.38 -6.61 -14.62
N GLY A 161 13.23 -5.84 -13.56
CA GLY A 161 13.74 -4.46 -13.47
C GLY A 161 15.10 -4.38 -12.78
N TYR A 162 15.81 -3.27 -13.02
CA TYR A 162 17.14 -3.03 -12.47
C TYR A 162 17.24 -3.17 -10.94
N ALA A 163 16.20 -2.75 -10.21
CA ALA A 163 16.19 -2.84 -8.75
C ALA A 163 16.20 -4.30 -8.25
N ALA A 164 15.58 -5.22 -9.00
CA ALA A 164 15.55 -6.63 -8.68
C ALA A 164 16.88 -7.32 -8.98
N ALA A 165 17.64 -6.83 -9.98
CA ALA A 165 18.95 -7.35 -10.33
C ALA A 165 20.02 -7.16 -9.23
N GLN A 166 19.78 -6.29 -8.25
CA GLN A 166 20.64 -6.12 -7.07
C GLN A 166 20.28 -7.06 -5.90
N GLY A 167 19.13 -7.73 -5.99
CA GLY A 167 18.62 -8.62 -4.96
C GLY A 167 18.91 -10.08 -5.25
N VAL A 168 18.61 -10.93 -4.27
CA VAL A 168 18.55 -12.38 -4.45
C VAL A 168 17.13 -12.85 -4.19
N MET A 169 16.65 -13.80 -5.00
CA MET A 169 15.38 -14.47 -4.75
C MET A 169 15.56 -15.47 -3.60
N VAL A 170 14.86 -15.22 -2.49
CA VAL A 170 14.87 -16.07 -1.30
C VAL A 170 13.51 -16.70 -1.06
N TRP A 171 13.49 -17.95 -0.59
CA TRP A 171 12.26 -18.67 -0.26
C TRP A 171 11.91 -18.49 1.22
N LEU A 172 10.93 -17.63 1.49
CA LEU A 172 10.46 -17.30 2.85
C LEU A 172 8.94 -17.59 2.95
N PRO A 173 8.52 -18.85 3.07
CA PRO A 173 7.11 -19.24 2.97
C PRO A 173 6.24 -18.67 4.09
N ASP A 174 6.83 -18.40 5.25
CA ASP A 174 6.12 -17.90 6.43
C ASP A 174 5.99 -16.37 6.45
N LEU A 175 6.63 -15.66 5.52
CA LEU A 175 6.66 -14.20 5.50
C LEU A 175 5.92 -13.62 4.30
N HIS A 176 4.93 -12.78 4.58
CA HIS A 176 4.29 -11.97 3.55
C HIS A 176 5.32 -10.98 2.94
N PRO A 177 5.28 -10.71 1.61
CA PRO A 177 6.23 -9.80 0.95
C PRO A 177 6.35 -8.42 1.60
N SER A 178 5.24 -7.87 2.13
CA SER A 178 5.27 -6.59 2.85
C SER A 178 6.15 -6.63 4.10
N THR A 179 6.17 -7.76 4.80
CA THR A 179 7.02 -8.00 5.98
C THR A 179 8.47 -8.09 5.55
N VAL A 180 8.77 -8.78 4.45
CA VAL A 180 10.13 -8.86 3.90
C VAL A 180 10.65 -7.47 3.50
N VAL A 181 9.82 -6.64 2.85
CA VAL A 181 10.16 -5.25 2.52
C VAL A 181 10.40 -4.41 3.77
N ALA A 182 9.57 -4.56 4.80
CA ALA A 182 9.70 -3.83 6.05
C ALA A 182 10.98 -4.22 6.83
N LEU A 183 11.28 -5.53 6.89
CA LEU A 183 12.50 -6.07 7.47
C LEU A 183 13.74 -5.54 6.74
N ASN A 184 13.80 -5.67 5.41
CA ASN A 184 14.92 -5.16 4.61
C ASN A 184 15.18 -3.68 4.88
N ARG A 185 14.13 -2.85 4.85
CA ARG A 185 14.24 -1.42 5.13
C ARG A 185 14.80 -1.17 6.54
N ARG A 186 14.24 -1.80 7.57
CA ARG A 186 14.67 -1.60 8.96
C ARG A 186 16.10 -2.05 9.16
N SER A 187 16.45 -3.23 8.65
CA SER A 187 17.80 -3.77 8.77
C SER A 187 18.83 -2.87 8.07
N LEU A 188 18.53 -2.37 6.87
CA LEU A 188 19.42 -1.42 6.19
C LEU A 188 19.54 -0.08 6.95
N GLN A 189 18.45 0.45 7.50
CA GLN A 189 18.53 1.63 8.39
C GLN A 189 19.42 1.38 9.61
N GLU A 190 19.40 0.17 10.18
CA GLU A 190 20.27 -0.22 11.27
C GLU A 190 21.74 -0.36 10.83
N VAL A 191 22.00 -0.92 9.65
CA VAL A 191 23.35 -1.04 9.06
C VAL A 191 24.02 0.31 8.81
N PHE A 192 23.25 1.33 8.44
CA PHE A 192 23.76 2.70 8.22
C PHE A 192 23.68 3.59 9.48
N SER A 193 23.41 3.02 10.65
CA SER A 193 23.43 3.74 11.93
C SER A 193 24.87 4.00 12.40
N ASN A 194 25.06 5.06 13.20
CA ASN A 194 26.34 5.31 13.90
C ASN A 194 26.54 4.40 15.13
N ASP A 195 25.50 3.68 15.56
CA ASP A 195 25.56 2.74 16.68
C ASP A 195 25.99 1.34 16.21
N LYS A 196 27.19 0.91 16.63
CA LYS A 196 27.77 -0.40 16.31
C LYS A 196 26.87 -1.57 16.67
N PHE A 197 26.11 -1.50 17.76
CA PHE A 197 25.20 -2.57 18.17
C PHE A 197 24.02 -2.70 17.21
N ARG A 198 23.45 -1.57 16.77
CA ARG A 198 22.43 -1.55 15.72
C ARG A 198 22.99 -2.05 14.39
N VAL A 199 24.19 -1.62 14.00
CA VAL A 199 24.82 -2.09 12.76
C VAL A 199 24.94 -3.62 12.74
N ARG A 200 25.44 -4.21 13.84
CA ARG A 200 25.56 -5.67 13.96
C ARG A 200 24.22 -6.37 13.81
N ARG A 201 23.20 -5.90 14.52
CA ARG A 201 21.83 -6.46 14.46
C ARG A 201 21.23 -6.38 13.05
N GLY A 202 21.40 -5.25 12.37
CA GLY A 202 20.94 -5.07 11.00
C GLY A 202 21.62 -6.05 10.03
N ARG A 203 22.93 -6.28 10.18
CA ARG A 203 23.66 -7.28 9.38
C ARG A 203 23.18 -8.70 9.67
N GLU A 204 23.06 -9.07 10.94
CA GLU A 204 22.58 -10.38 11.37
C GLU A 204 21.18 -10.66 10.80
N ALA A 205 20.28 -9.68 10.82
CA ALA A 205 18.94 -9.81 10.24
C ALA A 205 18.95 -9.99 8.72
N LEU A 206 19.84 -9.30 7.97
CA LEU A 206 19.94 -9.46 6.52
C LEU A 206 20.60 -10.78 6.12
N SER A 207 21.57 -11.27 6.89
CA SER A 207 22.23 -12.56 6.65
C SER A 207 21.35 -13.77 6.96
N ALA A 208 20.28 -13.57 7.73
CA ALA A 208 19.33 -14.62 8.08
C ALA A 208 18.11 -14.71 7.14
N LEU A 209 18.00 -13.79 6.16
CA LEU A 209 16.99 -13.81 5.09
C LEU A 209 17.47 -14.66 3.92
#